data_AF-A0A381NPI6-F1
#
_entry.id   AF-A0A381NPI6-F1
#
_cell.length_a   1.000
_cell.length_b   1.000
_cell.length_c   1.000
_cell.angle_alpha   90.00
_cell.angle_beta   90.00
_cell.angle_gamma   90.00
#
_symmetry.space_group_name_H-M   'P 1'
#
loop_
_entity.id
_entity.type
_entity.pdbx_description
1 polymer ?
#
loop_
_entity_poly.entity_id
_entity_poly.type
_entity_poly.pdbx_seq_one_letter_code
_entity_poly.pdbx_strand_id
1 'polypeptide(L)'
;MLPEQHDILFSFLAILFAVFAVYVFANVIQHCREKGGLNVPLWGGIFGALAIVCFMMTVHMFGLVQRDQLLFFFSTYLWTILFLLFVWGVFFKSNKIERQSSPIIRAFFFYTTISVLLAGYTNWLPQQRSDPPPKEAAVVGDMTMEEFAEMGRVIIFGAKQVAGQKAIGKGQCPLCHTFDPGDHMGRCPNLFGVEKRSHDRIKEDRYATSPIAIGETEPAAGIVKGKWDEIPEEYRRQNGPDELIGEDYIRESVMCPTCYVVEKFGKANDTKSPMPIIVKPPISLSRVEVNAVIAYLQSKDTPGEFAQVTVPLPQDDAGNTGGAVVEEDSGGDEERPVFVTGNEDIQTMINTLGCPLCHTIPGIEGAVGELGPRLHEKINAPKRIKDPNYKGKATNTKEYVRESILCPGCYVVFNEEAGESFPDGLMPTTFSEQLSVQAIDKLVDFISQTEPPAGS
;
A
#
# COMPACT_ATOMS: atom_id res chain seq x y z
N MET A 1 12.22 -4.20 4.63
CA MET A 1 13.56 -4.83 4.66
C MET A 1 13.32 -6.31 4.87
N LEU A 2 13.92 -7.14 4.02
CA LEU A 2 13.64 -8.58 3.97
C LEU A 2 14.24 -9.28 5.20
N PRO A 3 13.54 -10.23 5.84
CA PRO A 3 13.95 -10.85 7.10
C PRO A 3 15.31 -11.59 7.05
N GLU A 4 15.79 -11.89 5.84
CA GLU A 4 17.01 -12.68 5.57
C GLU A 4 18.27 -11.83 5.36
N GLN A 5 18.14 -10.50 5.24
CA GLN A 5 19.29 -9.61 5.06
C GLN A 5 19.92 -9.28 6.43
N HIS A 6 21.24 -9.06 6.45
CA HIS A 6 21.89 -8.49 7.64
C HIS A 6 21.57 -7.00 7.72
N ASP A 7 21.03 -6.54 8.86
CA ASP A 7 20.68 -5.13 9.06
C ASP A 7 21.91 -4.34 9.53
N ILE A 8 22.31 -3.37 8.71
CA ILE A 8 23.43 -2.48 8.97
C ILE A 8 23.15 -1.60 10.20
N LEU A 9 21.89 -1.23 10.45
CA LEU A 9 21.53 -0.32 11.53
C LEU A 9 21.79 -0.93 12.91
N PHE A 10 21.29 -2.14 13.16
CA PHE A 10 21.44 -2.79 14.47
C PHE A 10 22.88 -3.21 14.76
N SER A 11 23.60 -3.62 13.72
CA SER A 11 25.04 -3.89 13.79
C SER A 11 25.83 -2.63 14.16
N PHE A 12 25.52 -1.50 13.53
CA PHE A 12 26.13 -0.21 13.85
C PHE A 12 25.80 0.25 15.28
N LEU A 13 24.55 0.09 15.72
CA LEU A 13 24.14 0.45 17.06
C LEU A 13 24.83 -0.40 18.14
N ALA A 14 25.02 -1.69 17.87
CA ALA A 14 25.78 -2.59 18.74
C ALA A 14 27.25 -2.14 18.89
N ILE A 15 27.90 -1.73 17.79
CA ILE A 15 29.25 -1.15 17.84
C ILE A 15 29.29 0.10 18.73
N LEU A 16 28.34 1.02 18.56
CA LEU A 16 28.26 2.23 19.39
C LEU A 16 28.13 1.90 20.87
N PHE A 17 27.32 0.89 21.21
CA PHE A 17 27.15 0.42 22.58
C PHE A 17 28.40 -0.23 23.17
N ALA A 18 29.16 -1.00 22.39
CA ALA A 18 30.44 -1.53 22.84
C ALA A 18 31.48 -0.42 23.06
N VAL A 19 31.58 0.54 22.13
CA VAL A 19 32.46 1.71 22.28
C VAL A 19 32.07 2.52 23.53
N PHE A 20 30.77 2.71 23.76
CA PHE A 20 30.27 3.37 24.96
C PHE A 20 30.65 2.60 26.24
N ALA A 21 30.52 1.28 26.27
CA ALA A 21 30.90 0.47 27.42
C ALA A 21 32.40 0.58 27.75
N VAL A 22 33.26 0.61 26.72
CA VAL A 22 34.71 0.86 26.88
C VAL A 22 34.97 2.27 27.42
N TYR A 23 34.25 3.27 26.93
CA TYR A 23 34.34 4.64 27.46
C TYR A 23 33.95 4.69 28.95
N VAL A 24 32.85 4.05 29.35
CA VAL A 24 32.42 3.99 30.76
C VAL A 24 33.49 3.33 31.62
N PHE A 25 34.06 2.21 31.17
CA PHE A 25 35.15 1.55 31.87
C PHE A 25 36.36 2.49 32.07
N ALA A 26 36.83 3.14 30.99
CA ALA A 26 37.94 4.08 31.07
C ALA A 26 37.63 5.25 32.03
N ASN A 27 36.41 5.79 31.97
CA ASN A 27 35.96 6.88 32.82
C ASN A 27 35.94 6.49 34.31
N VAL A 28 35.50 5.27 34.63
CA VAL A 28 35.50 4.76 36.01
C VAL A 28 36.93 4.57 36.52
N ILE A 29 37.82 3.98 35.71
CA ILE A 29 39.24 3.83 36.07
C ILE A 29 39.90 5.17 36.32
N GLN A 30 39.59 6.18 35.50
CA GLN A 30 40.11 7.54 35.69
C GLN A 30 39.65 8.14 37.02
N HIS A 31 38.36 8.08 37.35
CA HIS A 31 37.85 8.56 38.64
C HIS A 31 38.49 7.83 39.82
N CYS A 32 38.67 6.51 39.72
CA CYS A 32 39.32 5.73 40.77
C CYS A 32 40.79 6.13 40.99
N ARG A 33 41.50 6.52 39.92
CA ARG A 33 42.90 6.98 40.00
C ARG A 33 43.02 8.40 40.54
N GLU A 34 42.14 9.31 40.13
CA GLU A 34 42.23 10.74 40.48
C GLU A 34 41.84 11.03 41.93
N LYS A 35 40.85 10.34 42.51
CA LYS A 35 40.30 10.71 43.81
C LYS A 35 41.00 10.09 45.02
N GLY A 36 41.71 8.97 44.83
CA GLY A 36 42.28 8.17 45.92
C GLY A 36 41.21 7.57 46.85
N GLY A 37 41.41 6.34 47.34
CA GLY A 37 40.48 5.69 48.28
C GLY A 37 39.23 5.04 47.66
N LEU A 38 39.11 5.02 46.32
CA LEU A 38 38.11 4.21 45.61
C LEU A 38 38.63 2.80 45.37
N ASN A 39 37.76 1.80 45.51
CA ASN A 39 38.13 0.39 45.33
C ASN A 39 38.30 0.06 43.83
N VAL A 40 39.51 0.28 43.31
CA VAL A 40 39.87 0.03 41.91
C VAL A 40 39.64 -1.44 41.51
N PRO A 41 40.04 -2.46 42.29
CA PRO A 41 39.76 -3.86 41.93
C PRO A 41 38.28 -4.17 41.75
N LEU A 42 37.43 -3.66 42.64
CA LEU A 42 35.98 -3.89 42.58
C LEU A 42 35.37 -3.22 41.34
N TRP A 43 35.54 -1.90 41.22
CA TRP A 43 34.89 -1.14 40.16
C TRP A 43 35.50 -1.40 38.78
N GLY A 44 36.82 -1.55 38.71
CA GLY A 44 37.51 -1.97 37.49
C GLY A 44 37.06 -3.36 37.02
N GLY A 45 36.91 -4.31 37.95
CA GLY A 45 36.39 -5.65 37.63
C GLY A 45 34.97 -5.63 37.08
N ILE A 46 34.05 -4.90 37.73
CA ILE A 46 32.64 -4.79 37.33
C ILE A 46 32.52 -4.18 35.92
N PHE A 47 33.12 -3.00 35.70
CA PHE A 47 32.99 -2.31 34.41
C PHE A 47 33.81 -2.96 33.30
N GLY A 48 34.94 -3.61 33.64
CA GLY A 48 35.71 -4.41 32.69
C GLY A 48 34.91 -5.61 32.19
N ALA A 49 34.23 -6.34 33.09
CA ALA A 49 33.35 -7.44 32.72
C ALA A 49 32.18 -6.97 31.83
N LEU A 50 31.54 -5.85 32.18
CA LEU A 50 30.44 -5.28 31.39
C LEU A 50 30.90 -4.85 29.98
N ALA A 51 32.10 -4.27 29.84
CA ALA A 51 32.66 -3.92 28.54
C ALA A 51 32.93 -5.16 27.67
N ILE A 52 33.47 -6.23 28.26
CA ILE A 52 33.68 -7.51 27.56
C ILE A 52 32.35 -8.13 27.15
N VAL A 53 31.35 -8.13 28.02
CA VAL A 53 30.00 -8.63 27.69
C VAL A 53 29.42 -7.86 26.51
N CYS A 54 29.47 -6.52 26.53
CA CYS A 54 28.98 -5.71 25.40
C CYS A 54 29.73 -6.04 24.11
N PHE A 55 31.06 -6.20 24.15
CA PHE A 55 31.85 -6.60 22.99
C PHE A 55 31.43 -7.97 22.44
N MET A 56 31.27 -8.98 23.30
CA MET A 56 30.85 -10.32 22.88
C MET A 56 29.44 -10.32 22.28
N MET A 57 28.54 -9.50 22.83
CA MET A 57 27.19 -9.31 22.27
C MET A 57 27.22 -8.59 20.92
N THR A 58 28.14 -7.63 20.71
CA THR A 58 28.35 -7.04 19.38
C THR A 58 28.82 -8.09 18.38
N VAL A 59 29.81 -8.91 18.75
CA VAL A 59 30.31 -9.99 17.88
C VAL A 59 29.18 -10.96 17.53
N HIS A 60 28.34 -11.33 18.51
CA HIS A 60 27.17 -12.17 18.25
C HIS A 60 26.18 -11.51 17.29
N MET A 61 25.94 -10.20 17.41
CA MET A 61 25.03 -9.44 16.53
C MET A 61 25.41 -9.56 15.05
N PHE A 62 26.71 -9.57 14.73
CA PHE A 62 27.19 -9.74 13.36
C PHE A 62 26.93 -11.13 12.77
N GLY A 63 26.69 -12.14 13.62
CA GLY A 63 26.35 -13.49 13.19
C GLY A 63 24.85 -13.74 12.98
N LEU A 64 23.99 -12.74 13.24
CA LEU A 64 22.53 -12.88 13.19
C LEU A 64 21.93 -12.23 11.93
N VAL A 65 20.87 -12.82 11.40
CA VAL A 65 20.01 -12.23 10.36
C VAL A 65 19.08 -11.15 10.95
N GLN A 66 18.52 -10.24 10.14
CA GLN A 66 17.79 -9.06 10.62
C GLN A 66 16.69 -9.38 11.65
N ARG A 67 15.88 -10.43 11.41
CA ARG A 67 14.84 -10.85 12.36
C ARG A 67 15.43 -11.18 13.74
N ASP A 68 16.52 -11.92 13.76
CA ASP A 68 17.15 -12.38 15.00
C ASP A 68 17.98 -11.26 15.66
N GLN A 69 18.55 -10.36 14.87
CA GLN A 69 19.18 -9.13 15.37
C GLN A 69 18.18 -8.29 16.15
N LEU A 70 16.97 -8.09 15.62
CA LEU A 70 15.90 -7.35 16.28
C LEU A 70 15.49 -8.02 17.60
N LEU A 71 15.23 -9.33 17.57
CA LEU A 71 14.86 -10.09 18.77
C LEU A 71 15.95 -10.04 19.83
N PHE A 72 17.20 -10.29 19.46
CA PHE A 72 18.33 -10.27 20.38
C PHE A 72 18.58 -8.86 20.96
N PHE A 73 18.46 -7.83 20.12
CA PHE A 73 18.67 -6.44 20.53
C PHE A 73 17.68 -6.02 21.62
N PHE A 74 16.37 -6.23 21.41
CA PHE A 74 15.35 -5.80 22.36
C PHE A 74 15.18 -6.73 23.56
N SER A 75 15.47 -8.02 23.42
CA SER A 75 15.37 -8.98 24.54
C SER A 75 16.57 -8.93 25.48
N THR A 76 17.78 -8.67 24.94
CA THR A 76 19.03 -8.87 25.69
C THR A 76 19.91 -7.62 25.67
N TYR A 77 20.33 -7.15 24.49
CA TYR A 77 21.33 -6.08 24.39
C TYR A 77 20.89 -4.77 25.05
N LEU A 78 19.68 -4.32 24.76
CA LEU A 78 19.13 -3.10 25.34
C LEU A 78 19.15 -3.16 26.88
N TRP A 79 18.76 -4.29 27.46
CA TRP A 79 18.74 -4.48 28.90
C TRP A 79 20.14 -4.53 29.52
N THR A 80 21.13 -5.09 28.83
CA THR A 80 22.54 -5.03 29.25
C THR A 80 23.03 -3.59 29.33
N ILE A 81 22.66 -2.74 28.37
CA ILE A 81 23.03 -1.32 28.38
C ILE A 81 22.32 -0.57 29.50
N LEU A 82 21.01 -0.80 29.70
CA LEU A 82 20.29 -0.21 30.82
C LEU A 82 20.88 -0.63 32.17
N PHE A 83 21.31 -1.89 32.30
CA PHE A 83 22.00 -2.38 33.49
C PHE A 83 23.37 -1.71 33.70
N LEU A 84 24.19 -1.59 32.65
CA LEU A 84 25.47 -0.87 32.71
C LEU A 84 25.27 0.57 33.18
N LEU A 85 24.27 1.26 32.62
CA LEU A 85 23.90 2.62 32.98
C LEU A 85 23.45 2.73 34.45
N PHE A 86 22.66 1.76 34.93
CA PHE A 86 22.24 1.68 36.33
C PHE A 86 23.44 1.48 37.27
N VAL A 87 24.31 0.50 36.99
CA VAL A 87 25.52 0.21 37.79
C VAL A 87 26.45 1.42 37.82
N TRP A 88 26.54 2.17 36.73
CA TRP A 88 27.30 3.41 36.66
C TRP A 88 26.70 4.53 37.51
N GLY A 89 25.38 4.67 37.54
CA GLY A 89 24.69 5.54 38.50
C GLY A 89 24.99 5.15 39.96
N VAL A 90 24.97 3.85 40.27
CA VAL A 90 25.32 3.32 41.60
C VAL A 90 26.78 3.62 41.95
N PHE A 91 27.71 3.50 41.00
CA PHE A 91 29.10 3.91 41.20
C PHE A 91 29.19 5.38 41.64
N PHE A 92 28.53 6.29 40.94
CA PHE A 92 28.59 7.71 41.31
C PHE A 92 27.96 8.00 42.68
N LYS A 93 26.81 7.38 42.97
CA LYS A 93 26.05 7.59 44.21
C LYS A 93 26.74 6.98 45.43
N SER A 94 27.21 5.73 45.32
CA SER A 94 27.87 5.02 46.43
C SER A 94 29.19 5.67 46.84
N ASN A 95 29.88 6.30 45.88
CA ASN A 95 31.16 6.96 46.11
C ASN A 95 31.05 8.48 46.31
N LYS A 96 29.83 9.04 46.40
CA LYS A 96 29.54 10.47 46.66
C LYS A 96 30.27 11.41 45.67
N ILE A 97 30.17 11.10 44.38
CA ILE A 97 30.80 11.83 43.25
C ILE A 97 29.80 12.29 42.20
N GLU A 98 28.52 12.42 42.54
CA GLU A 98 27.42 12.68 41.60
C GLU A 98 27.63 13.96 40.78
N ARG A 99 28.28 14.98 41.37
CA ARG A 99 28.58 16.27 40.73
C ARG A 99 29.71 16.20 39.69
N GLN A 100 30.46 15.09 39.62
CA GLN A 100 31.60 14.91 38.72
C GLN A 100 31.23 14.22 37.40
N SER A 101 29.96 13.79 37.24
CA SER A 101 29.47 13.29 35.95
C SER A 101 29.57 14.40 34.88
N SER A 102 30.25 14.11 33.76
CA SER A 102 30.46 15.12 32.72
C SER A 102 29.12 15.56 32.09
N PRO A 103 28.97 16.83 31.69
CA PRO A 103 27.75 17.32 31.04
C PRO A 103 27.38 16.54 29.78
N ILE A 104 28.38 16.06 29.03
CA ILE A 104 28.22 15.20 27.85
C ILE A 104 27.46 13.91 28.20
N ILE A 105 27.71 13.33 29.37
CA ILE A 105 27.06 12.09 29.79
C ILE A 105 25.57 12.32 30.12
N ARG A 106 25.27 13.43 30.79
CA ARG A 106 23.88 13.81 31.09
C ARG A 106 23.09 14.13 29.82
N ALA A 107 23.74 14.81 28.88
CA ALA A 107 23.18 15.09 27.56
C ALA A 107 22.95 13.81 26.75
N PHE A 108 23.89 12.86 26.77
CA PHE A 108 23.77 11.58 26.08
C PHE A 108 22.59 10.75 26.62
N PHE A 109 22.44 10.67 27.95
CA PHE A 109 21.30 9.99 28.58
C PHE A 109 19.97 10.62 28.17
N PHE A 110 19.86 11.95 28.24
CA PHE A 110 18.65 12.65 27.85
C PHE A 110 18.33 12.43 26.37
N TYR A 111 19.32 12.59 25.49
CA TYR A 111 19.18 12.40 24.06
C TYR A 111 18.76 10.97 23.70
N THR A 112 19.40 9.96 24.31
CA THR A 112 19.09 8.54 24.05
C THR A 112 17.67 8.20 24.52
N THR A 113 17.29 8.64 25.72
CA THR A 113 15.93 8.42 26.24
C THR A 113 14.87 9.05 25.34
N ILE A 114 15.06 10.31 24.93
CA ILE A 114 14.13 10.99 24.02
C ILE A 114 14.08 10.29 22.67
N SER A 115 15.21 9.85 22.13
CA SER A 115 15.29 9.16 20.83
C SER A 115 14.57 7.82 20.86
N VAL A 116 14.71 7.04 21.93
CA VAL A 116 14.00 5.76 22.10
C VAL A 116 12.50 5.98 22.27
N LEU A 117 12.09 6.99 23.05
CA LEU A 117 10.67 7.33 23.20
C LEU A 117 10.06 7.80 21.89
N LEU A 118 10.77 8.64 21.13
CA LEU A 118 10.33 9.11 19.82
C LEU A 118 10.24 7.94 18.84
N ALA A 119 11.28 7.10 18.73
CA ALA A 119 11.28 5.94 17.86
C ALA A 119 10.17 4.94 18.23
N GLY A 120 9.96 4.69 19.52
CA GLY A 120 8.87 3.86 20.03
C GLY A 120 7.51 4.43 19.65
N TYR A 121 7.31 5.73 19.83
CA TYR A 121 6.07 6.41 19.44
C TYR A 121 5.85 6.40 17.93
N THR A 122 6.87 6.68 17.11
CA THR A 122 6.76 6.68 15.64
C THR A 122 6.56 5.30 15.03
N ASN A 123 6.98 4.25 15.73
CA ASN A 123 6.74 2.86 15.32
C ASN A 123 5.40 2.33 15.85
N TRP A 124 4.89 2.88 16.96
CA TRP A 124 3.55 2.59 17.46
C TRP A 124 2.46 3.25 16.61
N LEU A 125 2.75 4.43 16.05
CA LEU A 125 1.88 5.04 15.06
C LEU A 125 1.78 4.14 13.82
N PRO A 126 0.56 3.85 13.31
CA PRO A 126 0.38 3.11 12.07
C PRO A 126 1.14 3.82 10.94
N GLN A 127 2.24 3.22 10.50
CA GLN A 127 3.04 3.79 9.42
C GLN A 127 2.29 3.61 8.11
N GLN A 128 1.84 4.70 7.50
CA GLN A 128 1.43 4.70 6.10
C GLN A 128 2.67 4.47 5.24
N ARG A 129 2.95 3.21 4.93
CA ARG A 129 3.93 2.86 3.91
C ARG A 129 3.21 2.82 2.57
N SER A 130 3.73 3.58 1.62
CA SER A 130 3.42 3.34 0.21
C SER A 130 3.89 1.93 -0.09
N ASP A 131 3.01 1.09 -0.64
CA ASP A 131 3.44 -0.22 -1.11
C ASP A 131 4.58 0.00 -2.13
N PRO A 132 5.66 -0.80 -2.07
CA PRO A 132 6.68 -0.76 -3.10
C PRO A 132 6.01 -0.95 -4.46
N PRO A 133 6.51 -0.29 -5.52
CA PRO A 133 5.89 -0.38 -6.83
C PRO A 133 5.70 -1.85 -7.20
N PRO A 134 4.56 -2.23 -7.83
CA PRO A 134 4.54 -3.46 -8.59
C PRO A 134 5.81 -3.43 -9.45
N LYS A 135 6.68 -4.45 -9.33
CA LYS A 135 7.75 -4.62 -10.32
C LYS A 135 7.06 -4.53 -11.66
N GLU A 136 7.49 -3.62 -12.53
CA GLU A 136 6.91 -3.41 -13.86
C GLU A 136 6.70 -4.79 -14.45
N ALA A 137 5.44 -5.23 -14.45
CA ALA A 137 5.12 -6.58 -14.80
C ALA A 137 5.57 -6.70 -16.25
N ALA A 138 6.50 -7.60 -16.52
CA ALA A 138 6.74 -8.05 -17.87
C ALA A 138 5.39 -8.58 -18.36
N VAL A 139 4.67 -7.76 -19.13
CA VAL A 139 3.42 -8.11 -19.76
C VAL A 139 3.78 -9.10 -20.86
N VAL A 140 3.78 -10.39 -20.51
CA VAL A 140 3.89 -11.49 -21.46
C VAL A 140 2.46 -11.90 -21.81
N GLY A 141 1.85 -11.18 -22.74
CA GLY A 141 0.49 -11.41 -23.27
C GLY A 141 -0.18 -10.12 -23.78
N ASP A 142 -1.15 -10.23 -24.67
CA ASP A 142 -1.97 -9.07 -25.08
C ASP A 142 -2.83 -8.62 -23.88
N MET A 143 -2.60 -7.41 -23.38
CA MET A 143 -3.35 -6.86 -22.24
C MET A 143 -4.68 -6.25 -22.71
N THR A 144 -5.76 -6.50 -21.99
CA THR A 144 -7.08 -5.91 -22.26
C THR A 144 -7.20 -4.51 -21.63
N MET A 145 -8.18 -3.72 -22.10
CA MET A 145 -8.43 -2.38 -21.51
C MET A 145 -8.93 -2.46 -20.07
N GLU A 146 -9.60 -3.56 -19.71
CA GLU A 146 -10.02 -3.83 -18.33
C GLU A 146 -8.80 -4.01 -17.41
N GLU A 147 -7.85 -4.86 -17.81
CA GLU A 147 -6.59 -5.07 -17.08
C GLU A 147 -5.76 -3.79 -17.00
N PHE A 148 -5.77 -2.98 -18.07
CA PHE A 148 -5.03 -1.72 -18.09
C PHE A 148 -5.64 -0.65 -17.17
N ALA A 149 -6.96 -0.52 -17.14
CA ALA A 149 -7.65 0.33 -16.19
C ALA A 149 -7.45 -0.14 -14.74
N GLU A 150 -7.40 -1.46 -14.52
CA GLU A 150 -7.12 -2.02 -13.20
C GLU A 150 -5.69 -1.73 -12.72
N MET A 151 -4.71 -1.77 -13.62
CA MET A 151 -3.35 -1.29 -13.31
C MET A 151 -3.38 0.19 -12.86
N GLY A 152 -4.20 1.03 -13.50
CA GLY A 152 -4.47 2.40 -13.07
C GLY A 152 -5.03 2.50 -11.65
N ARG A 153 -6.02 1.66 -11.31
CA ARG A 153 -6.58 1.56 -9.96
C ARG A 153 -5.50 1.22 -8.94
N VAL A 154 -4.65 0.22 -9.22
CA VAL A 154 -3.55 -0.19 -8.34
C VAL A 154 -2.50 0.92 -8.18
N ILE A 155 -2.20 1.68 -9.22
CA ILE A 155 -1.31 2.85 -9.11
C ILE A 155 -1.91 3.91 -8.18
N ILE A 156 -3.23 4.12 -8.21
CA ILE A 156 -3.91 5.10 -7.38
C ILE A 156 -4.01 4.63 -5.91
N PHE A 157 -4.53 3.42 -5.70
CA PHE A 157 -4.93 2.94 -4.37
C PHE A 157 -3.99 1.90 -3.78
N GLY A 158 -3.00 1.39 -4.52
CA GLY A 158 -2.14 0.31 -4.05
C GLY A 158 -2.83 -1.04 -4.17
N ALA A 159 -2.06 -2.11 -3.92
CA ALA A 159 -2.52 -3.49 -4.10
C ALA A 159 -3.20 -4.05 -2.84
N LYS A 160 -2.96 -3.47 -1.66
CA LYS A 160 -3.48 -3.96 -0.37
C LYS A 160 -4.27 -2.87 0.36
N GLN A 161 -5.52 -3.16 0.72
CA GLN A 161 -6.30 -2.38 1.68
C GLN A 161 -6.09 -2.94 3.08
N VAL A 162 -5.61 -2.13 4.03
CA VAL A 162 -5.57 -2.48 5.45
C VAL A 162 -6.84 -1.93 6.10
N ALA A 163 -7.60 -2.77 6.81
CA ALA A 163 -8.83 -2.35 7.47
C ALA A 163 -8.60 -1.11 8.34
N GLY A 164 -9.32 -0.02 8.05
CA GLY A 164 -9.19 1.26 8.75
C GLY A 164 -8.14 2.23 8.18
N GLN A 165 -7.45 1.89 7.08
CA GLN A 165 -6.53 2.78 6.38
C GLN A 165 -6.94 2.93 4.90
N LYS A 166 -6.92 4.16 4.38
CA LYS A 166 -7.05 4.40 2.94
C LYS A 166 -5.81 3.82 2.25
N ALA A 167 -6.01 2.88 1.34
CA ALA A 167 -4.95 2.31 0.55
C ALA A 167 -4.37 3.38 -0.41
N ILE A 168 -3.04 3.49 -0.48
CA ILE A 168 -2.33 4.52 -1.24
C ILE A 168 -1.30 3.84 -2.13
N GLY A 169 -1.47 3.96 -3.44
CA GLY A 169 -0.55 3.41 -4.44
C GLY A 169 0.58 4.37 -4.80
N LYS A 170 1.39 3.97 -5.79
CA LYS A 170 2.53 4.76 -6.30
C LYS A 170 2.13 6.19 -6.68
N GLY A 171 0.96 6.36 -7.28
CA GLY A 171 0.44 7.66 -7.71
C GLY A 171 0.06 8.59 -6.56
N GLN A 172 -0.09 8.07 -5.33
CA GLN A 172 -0.41 8.84 -4.12
C GLN A 172 -1.69 9.70 -4.20
N CYS A 173 -2.51 9.55 -5.23
CA CYS A 173 -3.68 10.40 -5.51
C CYS A 173 -4.69 10.46 -4.33
N PRO A 174 -4.98 9.36 -3.59
CA PRO A 174 -5.90 9.39 -2.45
C PRO A 174 -5.43 10.23 -1.25
N LEU A 175 -4.17 10.69 -1.21
CA LEU A 175 -3.70 11.63 -0.19
C LEU A 175 -4.32 13.04 -0.34
N CYS A 176 -4.85 13.33 -1.52
CA CYS A 176 -5.24 14.67 -1.92
C CYS A 176 -6.66 14.71 -2.50
N HIS A 177 -6.97 13.76 -3.39
CA HIS A 177 -8.23 13.69 -4.09
C HIS A 177 -9.21 12.75 -3.41
N THR A 178 -10.49 13.12 -3.45
CA THR A 178 -11.59 12.23 -3.07
C THR A 178 -12.14 11.54 -4.31
N PHE A 179 -12.40 10.24 -4.19
CA PHE A 179 -12.87 9.41 -5.29
C PHE A 179 -14.35 9.03 -5.16
N ASP A 180 -14.91 9.18 -3.96
CA ASP A 180 -16.30 8.84 -3.65
C ASP A 180 -17.07 10.06 -3.14
N PRO A 181 -18.35 10.21 -3.48
CA PRO A 181 -19.18 11.35 -3.06
C PRO A 181 -19.29 11.54 -1.53
N GLY A 182 -19.10 10.48 -0.75
CA GLY A 182 -19.16 10.51 0.72
C GLY A 182 -17.87 10.93 1.42
N ASP A 183 -16.77 11.15 0.68
CA ASP A 183 -15.47 11.53 1.23
C ASP A 183 -15.26 13.05 1.14
N HIS A 184 -14.92 13.68 2.27
CA HIS A 184 -14.93 15.14 2.44
C HIS A 184 -13.56 15.71 2.84
N MET A 185 -12.49 15.26 2.19
CA MET A 185 -11.14 15.77 2.48
C MET A 185 -10.93 17.24 2.09
N GLY A 186 -11.71 17.79 1.15
CA GLY A 186 -11.74 19.22 0.80
C GLY A 186 -10.42 19.84 0.30
N ARG A 187 -9.35 19.04 0.15
CA ARG A 187 -7.99 19.51 -0.14
C ARG A 187 -7.72 19.73 -1.62
N CYS A 188 -8.30 18.88 -2.47
CA CYS A 188 -8.15 18.93 -3.92
C CYS A 188 -9.51 18.65 -4.60
N PRO A 189 -9.66 18.94 -5.90
CA PRO A 189 -10.89 18.66 -6.62
C PRO A 189 -11.23 17.17 -6.53
N ASN A 190 -12.51 16.84 -6.35
CA ASN A 190 -12.92 15.44 -6.37
C ASN A 190 -12.80 14.83 -7.78
N LEU A 191 -12.60 13.51 -7.81
CA LEU A 191 -12.40 12.71 -9.03
C LEU A 191 -13.59 11.80 -9.38
N PHE A 192 -14.72 11.90 -8.67
CA PHE A 192 -15.96 11.28 -9.13
C PHE A 192 -16.61 12.13 -10.24
N GLY A 193 -17.10 11.48 -11.28
CA GLY A 193 -17.63 12.16 -12.48
C GLY A 193 -16.55 12.91 -13.26
N VAL A 194 -15.26 12.58 -13.06
CA VAL A 194 -14.15 13.33 -13.66
C VAL A 194 -14.16 13.20 -15.17
N GLU A 195 -14.57 12.05 -15.71
CA GLU A 195 -14.57 11.86 -17.15
C GLU A 195 -15.61 12.73 -17.83
N LYS A 196 -16.86 12.70 -17.37
CA LYS A 196 -17.87 13.63 -17.89
C LYS A 196 -17.43 15.09 -17.75
N ARG A 197 -16.83 15.43 -16.59
CA ARG A 197 -16.38 16.79 -16.29
C ARG A 197 -15.23 17.24 -17.20
N SER A 198 -14.35 16.34 -17.61
CA SER A 198 -13.20 16.67 -18.46
C SER A 198 -13.67 17.27 -19.80
N HIS A 199 -14.69 16.67 -20.42
CA HIS A 199 -15.31 17.15 -21.66
C HIS A 199 -16.03 18.49 -21.53
N ASP A 200 -16.42 18.89 -20.31
CA ASP A 200 -17.01 20.20 -20.04
C ASP A 200 -15.92 21.24 -19.75
N ARG A 201 -14.86 20.86 -19.00
CA ARG A 201 -13.77 21.75 -18.61
C ARG A 201 -13.00 22.32 -19.79
N ILE A 202 -12.75 21.52 -20.81
CA ILE A 202 -12.03 21.97 -22.02
C ILE A 202 -12.75 23.11 -22.76
N LYS A 203 -14.06 23.29 -22.53
CA LYS A 203 -14.89 24.32 -23.18
C LYS A 203 -14.93 25.64 -22.38
N GLU A 204 -14.37 25.66 -21.18
CA GLU A 204 -14.40 26.84 -20.32
C GLU A 204 -13.40 27.90 -20.80
N ASP A 205 -13.81 29.17 -20.82
CA ASP A 205 -12.91 30.30 -21.12
C ASP A 205 -11.67 30.26 -20.22
N ARG A 206 -11.86 29.93 -18.94
CA ARG A 206 -10.76 29.79 -17.98
C ARG A 206 -9.76 28.72 -18.41
N TYR A 207 -10.22 27.59 -18.94
CA TYR A 207 -9.32 26.55 -19.43
C TYR A 207 -8.49 27.05 -20.60
N ALA A 208 -9.02 27.92 -21.46
CA ALA A 208 -8.27 28.50 -22.57
C ALA A 208 -7.24 29.56 -22.13
N THR A 209 -7.50 30.29 -21.05
CA THR A 209 -6.75 31.53 -20.74
C THR A 209 -5.98 31.55 -19.43
N SER A 210 -6.27 30.67 -18.45
CA SER A 210 -5.73 30.81 -17.09
C SER A 210 -5.48 29.47 -16.37
N PRO A 211 -4.37 29.35 -15.62
CA PRO A 211 -3.35 30.37 -15.41
C PRO A 211 -2.29 30.45 -16.52
N ILE A 212 -2.26 29.46 -17.41
CA ILE A 212 -1.46 29.44 -18.63
C ILE A 212 -2.45 29.48 -19.80
N ALA A 213 -2.18 30.28 -20.83
CA ALA A 213 -3.01 30.29 -22.04
C ALA A 213 -2.66 29.13 -22.98
N ILE A 214 -3.62 28.66 -23.77
CA ILE A 214 -3.34 27.64 -24.80
C ILE A 214 -2.24 28.16 -25.75
N GLY A 215 -1.22 27.33 -25.99
CA GLY A 215 -0.03 27.67 -26.77
C GLY A 215 1.11 28.30 -25.98
N GLU A 216 0.94 28.57 -24.67
CA GLU A 216 2.02 29.00 -23.79
C GLU A 216 2.63 27.81 -23.03
N THR A 217 3.93 27.90 -22.73
CA THR A 217 4.66 26.90 -21.95
C THR A 217 4.55 27.19 -20.46
N GLU A 218 4.16 26.20 -19.66
CA GLU A 218 4.28 26.29 -18.20
C GLU A 218 5.74 26.02 -17.78
N PRO A 219 6.46 26.97 -17.16
CA PRO A 219 7.90 26.85 -16.93
C PRO A 219 8.33 25.70 -16.01
N ALA A 220 7.53 25.29 -15.03
CA ALA A 220 7.91 24.24 -14.08
C ALA A 220 7.75 22.83 -14.67
N ALA A 221 6.72 22.61 -15.50
CA ALA A 221 6.49 21.39 -16.24
C ALA A 221 7.37 21.32 -17.49
N GLY A 222 7.52 22.45 -18.20
CA GLY A 222 8.13 22.51 -19.53
C GLY A 222 7.17 22.03 -20.63
N ILE A 223 5.86 22.16 -20.41
CA ILE A 223 4.81 21.64 -21.30
C ILE A 223 4.03 22.81 -21.90
N VAL A 224 3.75 22.76 -23.20
CA VAL A 224 2.87 23.71 -23.89
C VAL A 224 1.42 23.31 -23.68
N LYS A 225 0.60 24.24 -23.18
CA LYS A 225 -0.80 23.98 -22.86
C LYS A 225 -1.64 23.81 -24.13
N GLY A 226 -2.53 22.82 -24.13
CA GLY A 226 -3.58 22.67 -25.13
C GLY A 226 -3.12 22.42 -26.57
N LYS A 227 -1.85 22.09 -26.78
CA LYS A 227 -1.29 21.72 -28.09
C LYS A 227 -0.66 20.34 -28.02
N TRP A 228 -1.42 19.32 -28.41
CA TRP A 228 -1.01 17.93 -28.27
C TRP A 228 0.31 17.61 -29.00
N ASP A 229 0.57 18.25 -30.15
CA ASP A 229 1.76 18.08 -30.99
C ASP A 229 3.03 18.76 -30.45
N GLU A 230 2.88 19.68 -29.49
CA GLU A 230 3.99 20.35 -28.80
C GLU A 230 4.27 19.74 -27.40
N ILE A 231 3.43 18.81 -26.95
CA ILE A 231 3.71 17.99 -25.74
C ILE A 231 4.86 17.03 -26.08
N PRO A 232 5.84 16.83 -25.16
CA PRO A 232 6.89 15.84 -25.32
C PRO A 232 6.32 14.46 -25.69
N GLU A 233 7.00 13.73 -26.58
CA GLU A 233 6.51 12.49 -27.17
C GLU A 233 6.12 11.44 -26.11
N GLU A 234 6.90 11.38 -25.03
CA GLU A 234 6.68 10.49 -23.89
C GLU A 234 5.35 10.75 -23.15
N TYR A 235 4.74 11.91 -23.36
CA TYR A 235 3.54 12.39 -22.66
C TYR A 235 2.37 12.69 -23.60
N ARG A 236 2.60 12.63 -24.91
CA ARG A 236 1.63 12.98 -25.95
C ARG A 236 0.56 11.90 -26.14
N ARG A 237 -0.70 12.33 -26.30
CA ARG A 237 -1.83 11.49 -26.74
C ARG A 237 -1.55 10.91 -28.13
N GLN A 238 -1.70 9.60 -28.29
CA GLN A 238 -1.35 8.89 -29.54
C GLN A 238 -2.51 8.80 -30.53
N ASN A 239 -3.75 8.73 -30.04
CA ASN A 239 -4.94 8.47 -30.84
C ASN A 239 -6.00 9.56 -30.63
N GLY A 240 -6.94 9.66 -31.57
CA GLY A 240 -8.09 10.59 -31.48
C GLY A 240 -7.93 11.83 -32.38
N PRO A 241 -8.89 12.76 -32.35
CA PRO A 241 -8.89 13.93 -33.23
C PRO A 241 -7.74 14.89 -32.90
N ASP A 242 -7.35 15.71 -33.88
CA ASP A 242 -6.36 16.79 -33.73
C ASP A 242 -6.85 17.95 -32.82
N GLU A 243 -8.09 17.85 -32.36
CA GLU A 243 -8.78 18.78 -31.47
C GLU A 243 -8.65 18.35 -30.01
N LEU A 244 -8.75 19.31 -29.08
CA LEU A 244 -8.75 19.02 -27.64
C LEU A 244 -10.00 18.23 -27.23
N ILE A 245 -9.78 17.13 -26.51
CA ILE A 245 -10.84 16.29 -25.94
C ILE A 245 -10.68 16.13 -24.42
N GLY A 246 -11.65 15.50 -23.77
CA GLY A 246 -11.62 15.26 -22.32
C GLY A 246 -10.35 14.55 -21.82
N GLU A 247 -9.80 13.60 -22.61
CA GLU A 247 -8.52 12.95 -22.28
C GLU A 247 -7.39 13.98 -22.11
N ASP A 248 -7.30 14.97 -23.00
CA ASP A 248 -6.23 15.98 -22.97
C ASP A 248 -6.29 16.79 -21.67
N TYR A 249 -7.49 17.05 -21.14
CA TYR A 249 -7.65 17.68 -19.83
C TYR A 249 -7.12 16.80 -18.69
N ILE A 250 -7.46 15.51 -18.65
CA ILE A 250 -7.03 14.59 -17.58
C ILE A 250 -5.51 14.40 -17.64
N ARG A 251 -5.00 14.16 -18.85
CA ARG A 251 -3.58 14.01 -19.16
C ARG A 251 -2.78 15.27 -18.79
N GLU A 252 -3.24 16.46 -19.18
CA GLU A 252 -2.63 17.72 -18.77
C GLU A 252 -2.66 17.90 -17.24
N SER A 253 -3.75 17.51 -16.58
CA SER A 253 -3.88 17.65 -15.11
C SER A 253 -2.84 16.84 -14.34
N VAL A 254 -2.38 15.71 -14.88
CA VAL A 254 -1.35 14.87 -14.24
C VAL A 254 0.08 15.28 -14.61
N MET A 255 0.30 15.80 -15.82
CA MET A 255 1.65 16.13 -16.33
C MET A 255 2.03 17.61 -16.11
N CYS A 256 1.04 18.49 -16.15
CA CYS A 256 1.17 19.92 -15.91
C CYS A 256 0.00 20.42 -15.03
N PRO A 257 0.00 20.10 -13.72
CA PRO A 257 -1.12 20.48 -12.85
C PRO A 257 -1.33 21.99 -12.74
N THR A 258 -0.32 22.81 -13.06
CA THR A 258 -0.45 24.28 -13.09
C THR A 258 -0.93 24.80 -14.45
N CYS A 259 -0.92 24.01 -15.53
CA CYS A 259 -1.48 24.46 -16.83
C CYS A 259 -2.97 24.77 -16.72
N TYR A 260 -3.71 24.11 -15.82
CA TYR A 260 -5.05 24.50 -15.42
C TYR A 260 -5.27 24.25 -13.94
N VAL A 261 -5.86 25.23 -13.25
CA VAL A 261 -6.15 25.12 -11.83
C VAL A 261 -7.64 25.39 -11.61
N VAL A 262 -8.33 24.38 -11.08
CA VAL A 262 -9.74 24.47 -10.70
C VAL A 262 -9.88 25.53 -9.61
N GLU A 263 -10.90 26.39 -9.76
CA GLU A 263 -11.19 27.45 -8.80
C GLU A 263 -11.35 26.91 -7.38
N LYS A 264 -10.81 27.65 -6.41
CA LYS A 264 -10.78 27.36 -4.96
C LYS A 264 -9.84 26.23 -4.53
N PHE A 265 -9.12 25.60 -5.46
CA PHE A 265 -8.18 24.51 -5.15
C PHE A 265 -6.71 24.87 -5.38
N GLY A 266 -6.43 26.06 -5.91
CA GLY A 266 -5.08 26.52 -6.15
C GLY A 266 -4.51 27.43 -5.08
N LYS A 267 -3.20 27.57 -5.10
CA LYS A 267 -2.45 28.61 -4.40
C LYS A 267 -2.39 29.87 -5.25
N ALA A 268 -2.01 30.98 -4.63
CA ALA A 268 -1.83 32.27 -5.30
C ALA A 268 -3.05 32.68 -6.14
N ASN A 269 -4.25 32.64 -5.53
CA ASN A 269 -5.51 32.96 -6.20
C ASN A 269 -5.80 32.06 -7.41
N ASP A 270 -5.68 30.75 -7.21
CA ASP A 270 -5.90 29.72 -8.24
C ASP A 270 -5.01 29.85 -9.48
N THR A 271 -3.78 30.34 -9.30
CA THR A 271 -2.79 30.43 -10.38
C THR A 271 -1.65 29.41 -10.26
N LYS A 272 -1.55 28.72 -9.13
CA LYS A 272 -0.53 27.69 -8.91
C LYS A 272 -1.13 26.45 -8.27
N SER A 273 -0.93 25.29 -8.89
CA SER A 273 -1.46 24.04 -8.34
C SER A 273 -0.68 23.57 -7.11
N PRO A 274 -1.35 23.05 -6.06
CA PRO A 274 -0.70 22.33 -4.98
C PRO A 274 -0.30 20.89 -5.36
N MET A 275 -0.85 20.36 -6.47
CA MET A 275 -0.55 19.02 -6.95
C MET A 275 0.87 18.95 -7.53
N PRO A 276 1.67 17.94 -7.16
CA PRO A 276 2.99 17.73 -7.75
C PRO A 276 2.87 17.27 -9.20
N ILE A 277 3.90 17.53 -10.01
CA ILE A 277 4.01 16.95 -11.36
C ILE A 277 4.32 15.46 -11.19
N ILE A 278 3.33 14.59 -11.39
CA ILE A 278 3.43 13.19 -10.95
C ILE A 278 4.40 12.36 -11.80
N VAL A 279 4.73 12.82 -13.01
CA VAL A 279 5.74 12.22 -13.90
C VAL A 279 7.17 12.61 -13.55
N LYS A 280 7.37 13.50 -12.56
CA LYS A 280 8.69 13.90 -12.04
C LYS A 280 8.93 13.32 -10.64
N PRO A 281 10.19 13.26 -10.16
CA PRO A 281 10.49 12.86 -8.79
C PRO A 281 9.72 13.70 -7.75
N PRO A 282 9.26 13.09 -6.65
CA PRO A 282 9.54 11.71 -6.20
C PRO A 282 8.59 10.63 -6.72
N ILE A 283 7.50 10.97 -7.41
CA ILE A 283 6.46 10.00 -7.82
C ILE A 283 6.88 9.25 -9.09
N SER A 284 7.38 9.98 -10.10
CA SER A 284 7.97 9.43 -11.33
C SER A 284 7.09 8.35 -12.01
N LEU A 285 5.82 8.65 -12.28
CA LEU A 285 5.00 7.76 -13.09
C LEU A 285 5.55 7.67 -14.52
N SER A 286 5.70 6.43 -15.01
CA SER A 286 6.06 6.14 -16.39
C SER A 286 4.89 6.46 -17.34
N ARG A 287 5.17 6.52 -18.63
CA ARG A 287 4.15 6.73 -19.67
C ARG A 287 3.02 5.69 -19.60
N VAL A 288 3.39 4.43 -19.42
CA VAL A 288 2.46 3.30 -19.30
C VAL A 288 1.59 3.48 -18.06
N GLU A 289 2.19 3.86 -16.94
CA GLU A 289 1.46 4.11 -15.68
C GLU A 289 0.52 5.31 -15.77
N VAL A 290 0.93 6.40 -16.44
CA VAL A 290 0.06 7.56 -16.70
C VAL A 290 -1.14 7.14 -17.55
N ASN A 291 -0.91 6.40 -18.63
CA ASN A 291 -1.98 5.92 -19.49
C ASN A 291 -2.94 4.99 -18.70
N ALA A 292 -2.43 4.11 -17.85
CA ALA A 292 -3.25 3.26 -16.98
C ALA A 292 -4.11 4.09 -16.02
N VAL A 293 -3.53 5.11 -15.37
CA VAL A 293 -4.27 6.03 -14.50
C VAL A 293 -5.38 6.75 -15.26
N ILE A 294 -5.10 7.23 -16.49
CA ILE A 294 -6.12 7.87 -17.33
C ILE A 294 -7.22 6.86 -17.70
N ALA A 295 -6.86 5.63 -18.12
CA ALA A 295 -7.82 4.57 -18.43
C ALA A 295 -8.78 4.33 -17.26
N TYR A 296 -8.24 4.21 -16.04
CA TYR A 296 -9.05 4.08 -14.83
C TYR A 296 -9.96 5.29 -14.61
N LEU A 297 -9.45 6.52 -14.71
CA LEU A 297 -10.26 7.72 -14.48
C LEU A 297 -11.39 7.87 -15.51
N GLN A 298 -11.18 7.42 -16.74
CA GLN A 298 -12.19 7.42 -17.79
C GLN A 298 -13.27 6.37 -17.58
N SER A 299 -12.91 5.17 -17.11
CA SER A 299 -13.85 4.06 -16.90
C SER A 299 -14.46 3.98 -15.50
N LYS A 300 -13.92 4.70 -14.51
CA LYS A 300 -14.30 4.57 -13.10
C LYS A 300 -15.79 4.75 -12.84
N ASP A 301 -16.42 5.73 -13.50
CA ASP A 301 -17.82 6.05 -13.27
C ASP A 301 -18.78 5.18 -14.12
N THR A 302 -18.24 4.40 -15.06
CA THR A 302 -18.96 3.40 -15.88
C THR A 302 -18.19 2.07 -15.93
N PRO A 303 -18.02 1.38 -14.78
CA PRO A 303 -17.24 0.13 -14.73
C PRO A 303 -17.76 -0.91 -15.73
N GLY A 304 -16.86 -1.53 -16.49
CA GLY A 304 -17.20 -2.51 -17.53
C GLY A 304 -17.48 -1.91 -18.92
N GLU A 305 -17.60 -0.59 -19.04
CA GLU A 305 -17.74 0.11 -20.33
C GLU A 305 -16.42 0.74 -20.77
N PHE A 306 -15.56 -0.05 -21.42
CA PHE A 306 -14.22 0.41 -21.85
C PHE A 306 -14.19 1.04 -23.25
N ALA A 307 -15.31 1.04 -23.98
CA ALA A 307 -15.38 1.58 -25.34
C ALA A 307 -15.13 3.10 -25.41
N GLN A 308 -15.28 3.81 -24.29
CA GLN A 308 -15.05 5.26 -24.18
C GLN A 308 -13.60 5.59 -23.77
N VAL A 309 -12.80 4.59 -23.39
CA VAL A 309 -11.40 4.81 -22.99
C VAL A 309 -10.56 5.10 -24.24
N THR A 310 -9.84 6.22 -24.22
CA THR A 310 -9.17 6.75 -25.41
C THR A 310 -7.68 6.46 -25.47
N VAL A 311 -7.07 6.06 -24.35
CA VAL A 311 -5.64 5.74 -24.29
C VAL A 311 -5.31 4.41 -24.98
N PRO A 312 -4.13 4.28 -25.62
CA PRO A 312 -3.72 3.02 -26.22
C PRO A 312 -3.32 2.01 -25.14
N LEU A 313 -3.51 0.73 -25.47
CA LEU A 313 -2.89 -0.36 -24.70
C LEU A 313 -1.37 -0.35 -24.92
N PRO A 314 -0.55 -0.80 -23.96
CA PRO A 314 0.90 -0.77 -24.07
C PRO A 314 1.47 -1.53 -25.27
N GLN A 315 0.82 -2.62 -25.71
CA GLN A 315 1.21 -3.35 -26.91
C GLN A 315 0.88 -2.60 -28.21
N ASP A 316 -0.07 -1.66 -28.16
CA ASP A 316 -0.51 -0.85 -29.29
C ASP A 316 0.14 0.55 -29.29
N ASP A 317 0.99 0.85 -28.30
CA ASP A 317 1.68 2.13 -28.17
C ASP A 317 3.03 2.11 -28.90
N ALA A 318 3.07 2.69 -30.10
CA ALA A 318 4.28 2.75 -30.93
C ALA A 318 5.44 3.52 -30.27
N GLY A 319 5.15 4.40 -29.32
CA GLY A 319 6.18 5.10 -28.53
C GLY A 319 6.58 4.35 -27.25
N ASN A 320 6.08 3.12 -27.05
CA ASN A 320 6.56 2.20 -26.02
C ASN A 320 7.89 1.56 -26.49
N THR A 321 8.95 2.36 -26.57
CA THR A 321 10.29 1.89 -26.97
C THR A 321 11.01 1.23 -25.80
N GLY A 322 10.53 0.07 -25.36
CA GLY A 322 11.33 -0.97 -24.67
C GLY A 322 12.36 -0.50 -23.64
N GLY A 323 12.02 0.46 -22.80
CA GLY A 323 12.86 0.96 -21.71
C GLY A 323 12.67 0.17 -20.41
N ALA A 324 12.30 -1.12 -20.48
CA ALA A 324 12.36 -1.99 -19.33
C ALA A 324 13.84 -2.32 -19.10
N VAL A 325 14.43 -1.79 -18.03
CA VAL A 325 15.64 -2.36 -17.45
C VAL A 325 15.25 -3.76 -16.98
N VAL A 326 15.51 -4.75 -17.83
CA VAL A 326 15.40 -6.17 -17.50
C VAL A 326 16.57 -6.45 -16.56
N GLU A 327 16.33 -6.45 -15.26
CA GLU A 327 17.19 -7.21 -14.35
C GLU A 327 16.61 -8.61 -14.17
N GLU A 328 17.49 -9.60 -14.33
CA GLU A 328 17.19 -11.02 -14.35
C GLU A 328 16.52 -11.50 -13.06
N ASP A 329 15.58 -12.42 -13.28
CA ASP A 329 14.93 -13.27 -12.30
C ASP A 329 15.94 -13.94 -11.36
N SER A 330 15.90 -13.54 -10.09
CA SER A 330 16.36 -14.39 -8.98
C SER A 330 15.20 -14.63 -8.03
N GLY A 331 14.35 -15.57 -8.42
CA GLY A 331 13.63 -16.54 -7.58
C GLY A 331 13.38 -16.18 -6.12
N GLY A 332 12.11 -15.96 -5.80
CA GLY A 332 11.58 -15.94 -4.44
C GLY A 332 10.09 -15.65 -4.47
N ASP A 333 9.27 -16.67 -4.18
CA ASP A 333 7.82 -16.58 -4.07
C ASP A 333 7.41 -15.52 -3.03
N GLU A 334 6.91 -14.37 -3.47
CA GLU A 334 6.09 -13.47 -2.64
C GLU A 334 4.86 -12.96 -3.44
N GLU A 335 3.70 -13.14 -2.81
CA GLU A 335 2.30 -12.88 -3.19
C GLU A 335 2.05 -11.92 -4.36
N ARG A 336 1.60 -12.52 -5.47
CA ARG A 336 0.85 -11.82 -6.53
C ARG A 336 -0.52 -11.38 -5.98
N PRO A 337 -1.05 -10.19 -6.33
CA PRO A 337 -2.45 -9.87 -6.05
C PRO A 337 -3.35 -10.91 -6.74
N VAL A 338 -4.27 -11.50 -5.97
CA VAL A 338 -5.22 -12.49 -6.48
C VAL A 338 -6.31 -11.74 -7.25
N PHE A 339 -6.20 -11.74 -8.58
CA PHE A 339 -7.21 -11.21 -9.49
C PHE A 339 -7.54 -12.27 -10.53
N VAL A 340 -8.82 -12.65 -10.64
CA VAL A 340 -9.27 -13.62 -11.66
C VAL A 340 -9.97 -12.91 -12.79
N THR A 341 -9.58 -13.26 -14.01
CA THR A 341 -9.99 -12.59 -15.25
C THR A 341 -11.21 -13.25 -15.90
N GLY A 342 -11.57 -14.46 -15.48
CA GLY A 342 -12.65 -15.22 -16.09
C GLY A 342 -12.20 -16.02 -17.31
N ASN A 343 -10.95 -15.83 -17.77
CA ASN A 343 -10.31 -16.65 -18.79
C ASN A 343 -9.85 -18.01 -18.25
N GLU A 344 -9.59 -18.09 -16.95
CA GLU A 344 -9.25 -19.34 -16.27
C GLU A 344 -10.46 -20.28 -16.25
N ASP A 345 -10.24 -21.60 -16.13
CA ASP A 345 -11.36 -22.51 -15.91
C ASP A 345 -11.99 -22.27 -14.52
N ILE A 346 -13.25 -22.69 -14.37
CA ILE A 346 -14.04 -22.39 -13.17
C ILE A 346 -13.42 -22.97 -11.88
N GLN A 347 -12.73 -24.10 -11.98
CA GLN A 347 -12.09 -24.76 -10.83
C GLN A 347 -10.87 -23.97 -10.38
N THR A 348 -10.05 -23.52 -11.33
CA THR A 348 -8.91 -22.63 -11.06
C THR A 348 -9.36 -21.32 -10.42
N MET A 349 -10.42 -20.68 -10.94
CA MET A 349 -10.94 -19.42 -10.36
C MET A 349 -11.38 -19.60 -8.91
N ILE A 350 -12.21 -20.62 -8.65
CA ILE A 350 -12.79 -20.88 -7.32
C ILE A 350 -11.69 -21.23 -6.30
N ASN A 351 -10.70 -22.02 -6.71
CA ASN A 351 -9.56 -22.36 -5.85
C ASN A 351 -8.68 -21.14 -5.55
N THR A 352 -8.42 -20.32 -6.58
CA THR A 352 -7.60 -19.10 -6.47
C THR A 352 -8.22 -18.07 -5.51
N LEU A 353 -9.54 -17.94 -5.53
CA LEU A 353 -10.31 -17.09 -4.61
C LEU A 353 -10.51 -17.69 -3.21
N GLY A 354 -10.08 -18.95 -2.99
CA GLY A 354 -10.17 -19.61 -1.69
C GLY A 354 -11.58 -20.00 -1.25
N CYS A 355 -12.59 -19.96 -2.12
CA CYS A 355 -13.98 -20.31 -1.76
C CYS A 355 -14.12 -21.72 -1.12
N PRO A 356 -13.38 -22.76 -1.58
CA PRO A 356 -13.41 -24.11 -1.01
C PRO A 356 -13.02 -24.20 0.47
N LEU A 357 -12.29 -23.21 1.00
CA LEU A 357 -11.86 -23.20 2.40
C LEU A 357 -13.05 -23.12 3.35
N CYS A 358 -14.09 -22.41 2.95
CA CYS A 358 -15.27 -22.17 3.78
C CYS A 358 -16.52 -22.87 3.25
N HIS A 359 -16.63 -23.07 1.94
CA HIS A 359 -17.85 -23.60 1.33
C HIS A 359 -17.68 -25.02 0.81
N THR A 360 -18.76 -25.80 0.96
CA THR A 360 -18.96 -27.00 0.16
C THR A 360 -19.55 -26.59 -1.18
N ILE A 361 -18.87 -26.92 -2.27
CA ILE A 361 -19.24 -26.47 -3.63
C ILE A 361 -19.37 -27.68 -4.54
N PRO A 362 -20.59 -28.12 -4.89
CA PRO A 362 -20.80 -29.23 -5.81
C PRO A 362 -20.13 -28.98 -7.17
N GLY A 363 -19.45 -29.99 -7.69
CA GLY A 363 -18.74 -29.90 -8.97
C GLY A 363 -17.34 -29.30 -8.91
N ILE A 364 -16.86 -28.91 -7.72
CA ILE A 364 -15.48 -28.46 -7.49
C ILE A 364 -14.77 -29.50 -6.63
N GLU A 365 -13.69 -30.09 -7.16
CA GLU A 365 -12.92 -31.10 -6.44
C GLU A 365 -12.30 -30.52 -5.16
N GLY A 366 -12.45 -31.23 -4.04
CA GLY A 366 -11.88 -30.81 -2.75
C GLY A 366 -12.64 -29.70 -2.02
N ALA A 367 -13.72 -29.15 -2.59
CA ALA A 367 -14.53 -28.13 -1.93
C ALA A 367 -15.52 -28.72 -0.93
N VAL A 368 -15.05 -28.96 0.29
CA VAL A 368 -15.79 -29.56 1.42
C VAL A 368 -15.83 -28.65 2.65
N GLY A 369 -15.67 -27.33 2.48
CA GLY A 369 -15.70 -26.38 3.59
C GLY A 369 -17.07 -26.33 4.28
N GLU A 370 -17.07 -26.18 5.60
CA GLU A 370 -18.29 -26.11 6.44
C GLU A 370 -18.38 -24.82 7.28
N LEU A 371 -17.41 -23.91 7.13
CA LEU A 371 -17.41 -22.61 7.82
C LEU A 371 -18.44 -21.64 7.24
N GLY A 372 -18.82 -21.83 5.98
CA GLY A 372 -19.89 -21.11 5.29
C GLY A 372 -20.99 -22.07 4.80
N PRO A 373 -22.11 -21.54 4.31
CA PRO A 373 -23.22 -22.35 3.84
C PRO A 373 -22.82 -23.24 2.64
N ARG A 374 -23.42 -24.42 2.55
CA ARG A 374 -23.30 -25.29 1.37
C ARG A 374 -23.93 -24.59 0.15
N LEU A 375 -23.16 -24.46 -0.93
CA LEU A 375 -23.58 -23.77 -2.14
C LEU A 375 -24.43 -24.72 -2.99
N HIS A 376 -25.71 -24.86 -2.63
CA HIS A 376 -26.73 -25.53 -3.43
C HIS A 376 -27.69 -24.48 -3.98
N GLU A 377 -27.14 -23.46 -4.63
CA GLU A 377 -27.86 -22.20 -4.83
C GLU A 377 -29.00 -22.30 -5.85
N LYS A 378 -28.98 -23.30 -6.73
CA LYS A 378 -30.11 -23.60 -7.62
C LYS A 378 -31.42 -23.86 -6.85
N ILE A 379 -31.33 -24.45 -5.65
CA ILE A 379 -32.48 -24.76 -4.80
C ILE A 379 -32.61 -23.84 -3.58
N ASN A 380 -31.49 -23.33 -3.05
CA ASN A 380 -31.48 -22.55 -1.82
C ASN A 380 -31.77 -21.07 -2.05
N ALA A 381 -31.18 -20.45 -3.08
CA ALA A 381 -31.39 -19.02 -3.34
C ALA A 381 -32.87 -18.64 -3.51
N PRO A 382 -33.72 -19.39 -4.27
CA PRO A 382 -35.14 -19.06 -4.38
C PRO A 382 -35.92 -19.12 -3.05
N LYS A 383 -35.44 -19.91 -2.08
CA LYS A 383 -36.02 -19.98 -0.74
C LYS A 383 -35.55 -18.80 0.11
N ARG A 384 -34.24 -18.49 0.07
CA ARG A 384 -33.62 -17.39 0.83
C ARG A 384 -34.14 -16.02 0.40
N ILE A 385 -34.36 -15.79 -0.90
CA ILE A 385 -34.96 -14.54 -1.41
C ILE A 385 -36.39 -14.32 -0.83
N LYS A 386 -37.11 -15.39 -0.47
CA LYS A 386 -38.45 -15.32 0.14
C LYS A 386 -38.42 -15.28 1.67
N ASP A 387 -37.25 -15.37 2.28
CA ASP A 387 -37.10 -15.32 3.73
C ASP A 387 -37.46 -13.91 4.24
N PRO A 388 -38.31 -13.77 5.28
CA PRO A 388 -38.63 -12.46 5.87
C PRO A 388 -37.41 -11.67 6.37
N ASN A 389 -36.30 -12.35 6.68
CA ASN A 389 -35.05 -11.74 7.14
C ASN A 389 -34.12 -11.34 5.98
N TYR A 390 -34.47 -11.68 4.73
CA TYR A 390 -33.72 -11.25 3.55
C TYR A 390 -33.93 -9.75 3.30
N LYS A 391 -32.84 -8.98 3.40
CA LYS A 391 -32.83 -7.52 3.20
C LYS A 391 -32.20 -7.10 1.87
N GLY A 392 -31.82 -8.08 1.06
CA GLY A 392 -31.24 -7.90 -0.26
C GLY A 392 -32.24 -7.45 -1.32
N LYS A 393 -31.74 -7.17 -2.53
CA LYS A 393 -32.55 -6.71 -3.66
C LYS A 393 -32.73 -7.75 -4.76
N ALA A 394 -32.01 -8.87 -4.69
CA ALA A 394 -32.10 -9.90 -5.70
C ALA A 394 -33.52 -10.46 -5.87
N THR A 395 -33.92 -10.66 -7.13
CA THR A 395 -35.22 -11.21 -7.53
C THR A 395 -35.13 -12.61 -8.10
N ASN A 396 -33.92 -13.07 -8.42
CA ASN A 396 -33.64 -14.41 -8.95
C ASN A 396 -32.30 -14.96 -8.41
N THR A 397 -32.04 -16.25 -8.66
CA THR A 397 -30.86 -16.96 -8.15
C THR A 397 -29.54 -16.30 -8.57
N LYS A 398 -29.40 -15.88 -9.84
CA LYS A 398 -28.16 -15.26 -10.33
C LYS A 398 -27.88 -13.94 -9.62
N GLU A 399 -28.90 -13.10 -9.50
CA GLU A 399 -28.82 -11.85 -8.74
C GLU A 399 -28.46 -12.09 -7.27
N TYR A 400 -29.03 -13.12 -6.65
CA TYR A 400 -28.76 -13.45 -5.25
C TYR A 400 -27.32 -13.89 -5.04
N VAL A 401 -26.80 -14.74 -5.92
CA VAL A 401 -25.39 -15.18 -5.87
C VAL A 401 -24.46 -13.99 -6.12
N ARG A 402 -24.76 -13.14 -7.11
CA ARG A 402 -23.97 -11.93 -7.39
C ARG A 402 -23.96 -10.98 -6.20
N GLU A 403 -25.12 -10.74 -5.58
CA GLU A 403 -25.24 -9.91 -4.40
C GLU A 403 -24.49 -10.50 -3.20
N SER A 404 -24.52 -11.83 -3.04
CA SER A 404 -23.82 -12.52 -1.95
C SER A 404 -22.29 -12.45 -2.10
N ILE A 405 -21.77 -12.40 -3.34
CA ILE A 405 -20.33 -12.22 -3.62
C ILE A 405 -19.90 -10.76 -3.42
N LEU A 406 -20.69 -9.80 -3.90
CA LEU A 406 -20.36 -8.36 -3.85
C LEU A 406 -20.70 -7.69 -2.51
N CYS A 407 -21.66 -8.23 -1.77
CA CYS A 407 -22.07 -7.77 -0.45
C CYS A 407 -22.39 -8.96 0.48
N PRO A 408 -21.38 -9.71 0.96
CA PRO A 408 -21.61 -10.88 1.80
C PRO A 408 -22.41 -10.57 3.09
N GLY A 409 -22.21 -9.38 3.68
CA GLY A 409 -22.92 -8.93 4.88
C GLY A 409 -24.35 -8.43 4.63
N CYS A 410 -24.80 -8.29 3.37
CA CYS A 410 -26.16 -7.84 3.07
C CYS A 410 -27.22 -8.86 3.53
N TYR A 411 -26.88 -10.15 3.52
CA TYR A 411 -27.70 -11.22 4.08
C TYR A 411 -26.82 -12.39 4.53
N VAL A 412 -26.74 -12.56 5.85
CA VAL A 412 -26.03 -13.69 6.46
C VAL A 412 -27.00 -14.86 6.59
N VAL A 413 -26.62 -16.00 6.01
CA VAL A 413 -27.47 -17.21 5.98
C VAL A 413 -27.64 -17.79 7.39
N PHE A 414 -28.86 -18.19 7.73
CA PHE A 414 -29.14 -18.92 8.97
C PHE A 414 -28.67 -20.38 8.85
N ASN A 415 -27.90 -20.87 9.82
CA ASN A 415 -27.48 -22.26 9.91
C ASN A 415 -28.50 -23.05 10.76
N GLU A 416 -29.38 -23.78 10.08
CA GLU A 416 -30.42 -24.61 10.71
C GLU A 416 -29.85 -25.73 11.61
N GLU A 417 -28.65 -26.26 11.30
CA GLU A 417 -28.02 -27.33 12.08
C GLU A 417 -27.48 -26.80 13.42
N ALA A 418 -26.94 -25.58 13.42
CA ALA A 418 -26.40 -24.92 14.61
C ALA A 418 -27.46 -24.11 15.37
N GLY A 419 -28.63 -23.83 14.76
CA GLY A 419 -29.68 -22.99 15.35
C GLY A 419 -29.30 -21.51 15.46
N GLU A 420 -28.29 -21.05 14.71
CA GLU A 420 -27.80 -19.68 14.68
C GLU A 420 -27.34 -19.27 13.28
N SER A 421 -27.06 -17.98 13.04
CA SER A 421 -26.52 -17.55 11.74
C SER A 421 -25.05 -17.92 11.58
N PHE A 422 -24.60 -18.13 10.34
CA PHE A 422 -23.16 -18.21 10.09
C PHE A 422 -22.45 -16.93 10.59
N PRO A 423 -21.18 -17.00 11.04
CA PRO A 423 -20.52 -15.81 11.55
C PRO A 423 -20.34 -14.73 10.47
N ASP A 424 -20.80 -13.52 10.77
CA ASP A 424 -20.65 -12.35 9.89
C ASP A 424 -19.17 -11.96 9.75
N GLY A 425 -18.79 -11.44 8.58
CA GLY A 425 -17.42 -11.04 8.26
C GLY A 425 -16.44 -12.17 7.94
N LEU A 426 -16.87 -13.44 7.93
CA LEU A 426 -16.02 -14.56 7.47
C LEU A 426 -15.79 -14.55 5.96
N MET A 427 -16.79 -14.15 5.18
CA MET A 427 -16.67 -14.04 3.73
C MET A 427 -16.07 -12.66 3.37
N PRO A 428 -14.93 -12.59 2.66
CA PRO A 428 -14.27 -11.33 2.33
C PRO A 428 -15.19 -10.35 1.58
N THR A 429 -15.18 -9.08 1.97
CA THR A 429 -15.93 -8.01 1.28
C THR A 429 -15.17 -7.41 0.08
N THR A 430 -14.00 -7.95 -0.25
CA THR A 430 -13.09 -7.43 -1.26
C THR A 430 -13.20 -8.14 -2.61
N PHE A 431 -14.15 -9.08 -2.79
CA PHE A 431 -14.28 -9.79 -4.06
C PHE A 431 -14.63 -8.88 -5.25
N SER A 432 -15.29 -7.75 -5.01
CA SER A 432 -15.49 -6.70 -6.03
C SER A 432 -14.17 -6.12 -6.56
N GLU A 433 -13.07 -6.30 -5.84
CA GLU A 433 -11.73 -5.80 -6.16
C GLU A 433 -10.81 -6.92 -6.68
N GLN A 434 -11.29 -8.17 -6.70
CA GLN A 434 -10.53 -9.38 -7.08
C GLN A 434 -11.11 -10.08 -8.33
N LEU A 435 -12.26 -9.61 -8.82
CA LEU A 435 -13.01 -10.20 -9.92
C LEU A 435 -13.16 -9.18 -11.05
N SER A 436 -12.75 -9.54 -12.26
CA SER A 436 -13.24 -8.87 -13.48
C SER A 436 -14.75 -9.05 -13.64
N VAL A 437 -15.36 -8.22 -14.51
CA VAL A 437 -16.81 -8.34 -14.82
C VAL A 437 -17.12 -9.71 -15.43
N GLN A 438 -16.24 -10.22 -16.29
CA GLN A 438 -16.36 -11.55 -16.88
C GLN A 438 -16.21 -12.66 -15.83
N ALA A 439 -15.27 -12.51 -14.89
CA ALA A 439 -15.06 -13.49 -13.83
C ALA A 439 -16.28 -13.61 -12.91
N ILE A 440 -16.85 -12.49 -12.48
CA ILE A 440 -18.05 -12.54 -11.63
C ILE A 440 -19.24 -13.14 -12.37
N ASP A 441 -19.43 -12.84 -13.66
CA ASP A 441 -20.51 -13.44 -14.45
C ASP A 441 -20.35 -14.96 -14.54
N LYS A 442 -19.13 -15.43 -14.81
CA LYS A 442 -18.81 -16.86 -14.92
C LYS A 442 -18.97 -17.60 -13.58
N LEU A 443 -18.55 -16.97 -12.47
CA LEU A 443 -18.76 -17.50 -11.11
C LEU A 443 -20.24 -17.58 -10.75
N VAL A 444 -20.99 -16.50 -11.02
CA VAL A 444 -22.44 -16.45 -10.77
C VAL A 444 -23.16 -17.49 -11.60
N ASP A 445 -22.80 -17.64 -12.87
CA ASP A 445 -23.40 -18.64 -13.76
C ASP A 445 -23.17 -20.05 -13.25
N PHE A 446 -21.94 -20.39 -12.83
CA PHE A 446 -21.65 -21.69 -12.25
C PHE A 446 -22.36 -21.91 -10.90
N ILE A 447 -22.14 -21.02 -9.92
CA ILE A 447 -22.66 -21.17 -8.56
C ILE A 447 -24.20 -21.18 -8.57
N SER A 448 -24.85 -20.36 -9.39
CA SER A 448 -26.32 -20.35 -9.49
C SER A 448 -26.94 -21.68 -9.93
N GLN A 449 -26.17 -22.56 -10.56
CA GLN A 449 -26.62 -23.87 -11.03
C GLN A 449 -26.20 -25.02 -10.10
N THR A 450 -25.44 -24.73 -9.03
CA THR A 450 -25.02 -25.75 -8.06
C THR A 450 -26.21 -26.36 -7.33
N GLU A 451 -26.22 -27.69 -7.26
CA GLU A 451 -27.23 -28.48 -6.55
C GLU A 451 -26.59 -29.74 -5.96
N PRO A 452 -27.25 -30.41 -4.98
CA PRO A 452 -26.73 -31.65 -4.41
C PRO A 452 -26.51 -32.71 -5.50
N PRO A 453 -25.47 -33.56 -5.38
CA PRO A 453 -25.24 -34.63 -6.35
C PRO A 453 -26.46 -35.56 -6.45
N ALA A 454 -26.79 -35.99 -7.67
CA ALA A 454 -27.96 -36.82 -7.94
C ALA A 454 -27.92 -38.13 -7.13
N GLY A 455 -28.83 -38.26 -6.16
CA GLY A 455 -28.96 -39.43 -5.28
C GLY A 455 -28.54 -39.24 -3.82
N SER A 456 -28.23 -38.02 -3.37
CA SER A 456 -27.98 -37.67 -1.96
C SER A 456 -29.26 -37.48 -1.15
#